data_AF-A0A496V695-F1
#
_entry.id   AF-A0A496V695-F1
#
_cell.length_a   1.000
_cell.length_b   1.000
_cell.length_c   1.000
_cell.angle_alpha   90.00
_cell.angle_beta   90.00
_cell.angle_gamma   90.00
#
_symmetry.space_group_name_H-M   'P 1'
#
loop_
_entity.id
_entity.type
_entity.pdbx_description
1 polymer ?
#
loop_
_entity_poly.entity_id
_entity_poly.type
_entity_poly.pdbx_seq_one_letter_code
_entity_poly.pdbx_strand_id
1 'polypeptide(L)'
;MTTETKSQQKDIASMDIQELRAELKAVREGEPYDRIFDSVPVSLEVGDYSGIKVFLDNLRANGVQDFGAYFGEHPEAIREGIGHMSEEVFLHNKEFLSIYQSNSTEEFLNDTAGVDPMTDKTVYTDDFCGSFGELFTALANGATRFSTYTTETIVDNTTRFQAEVTWSIVSGYEDTWERVVVSVIPFDRIRLPA
;
A
#
# COMPACT_ATOMS: atom_id res chain seq x y z
N MET A 1 -7.32 -31.72 -37.35
CA MET A 1 -8.38 -31.62 -36.32
C MET A 1 -7.79 -31.10 -35.00
N THR A 2 -7.26 -29.88 -34.96
CA THR A 2 -6.52 -29.40 -33.76
C THR A 2 -6.73 -27.92 -33.42
N THR A 3 -7.49 -27.17 -34.23
CA THR A 3 -7.71 -25.72 -34.04
C THR A 3 -9.10 -25.42 -33.48
N GLU A 4 -10.14 -26.16 -33.89
CA GLU A 4 -11.53 -25.96 -33.44
C GLU A 4 -11.74 -26.33 -31.96
N THR A 5 -11.11 -27.39 -31.47
CA THR A 5 -11.26 -27.85 -30.07
C THR A 5 -10.60 -26.90 -29.07
N LYS A 6 -9.49 -26.24 -29.44
CA LYS A 6 -8.84 -25.22 -28.61
C LYS A 6 -9.62 -23.90 -28.59
N SER A 7 -10.34 -23.55 -29.67
CA SER A 7 -11.23 -22.37 -29.69
C SER A 7 -12.44 -22.61 -28.79
N GLN A 8 -13.14 -23.74 -28.96
CA GLN A 8 -14.30 -24.08 -28.12
C GLN A 8 -13.96 -24.14 -26.63
N GLN A 9 -12.80 -24.69 -26.26
CA GLN A 9 -12.41 -24.78 -24.85
C GLN A 9 -12.02 -23.42 -24.23
N LYS A 10 -11.50 -22.48 -25.04
CA LYS A 10 -11.19 -21.11 -24.61
C LYS A 10 -12.47 -20.26 -24.49
N ASP A 11 -13.43 -20.49 -25.38
CA ASP A 11 -14.71 -19.79 -25.40
C ASP A 11 -15.62 -20.24 -24.24
N ILE A 12 -15.64 -21.54 -23.90
CA ILE A 12 -16.36 -22.08 -22.73
C ILE A 12 -15.75 -21.55 -21.42
N ALA A 13 -14.42 -21.60 -21.26
CA ALA A 13 -13.77 -21.08 -20.05
C ALA A 13 -13.95 -19.55 -19.88
N SER A 14 -14.01 -18.79 -20.99
CA SER A 14 -14.29 -17.36 -20.95
C SER A 14 -15.76 -17.05 -20.63
N MET A 15 -16.69 -17.91 -21.05
CA MET A 15 -18.13 -17.79 -20.77
C MET A 15 -18.42 -18.11 -19.30
N ASP A 16 -17.82 -19.16 -18.75
CA ASP A 16 -17.94 -19.53 -17.33
C ASP A 16 -17.38 -18.44 -16.40
N ILE A 17 -16.26 -17.79 -16.76
CA ILE A 17 -15.72 -16.64 -16.02
C ILE A 17 -16.65 -15.42 -16.10
N GLN A 18 -17.32 -15.21 -17.24
CA GLN A 18 -18.26 -14.10 -17.40
C GLN A 18 -19.58 -14.34 -16.64
N GLU A 19 -20.09 -15.57 -16.64
CA GLU A 19 -21.25 -15.98 -15.83
C GLU A 19 -20.93 -15.89 -14.34
N LEU A 20 -19.76 -16.39 -13.90
CA LEU A 20 -19.31 -16.25 -12.52
C LEU A 20 -19.16 -14.78 -12.10
N ARG A 21 -18.65 -13.92 -13.00
CA ARG A 21 -18.59 -12.46 -12.77
C ARG A 21 -19.98 -11.83 -12.69
N ALA A 22 -20.94 -12.29 -13.49
CA ALA A 22 -22.31 -11.80 -13.47
C ALA A 22 -23.06 -12.24 -12.21
N GLU A 23 -22.86 -13.48 -11.77
CA GLU A 23 -23.39 -14.01 -10.51
C GLU A 23 -22.78 -13.30 -9.31
N LEU A 24 -21.45 -13.13 -9.25
CA LEU A 24 -20.77 -12.33 -8.23
C LEU A 24 -21.23 -10.87 -8.22
N LYS A 25 -21.59 -10.32 -9.38
CA LYS A 25 -22.16 -8.95 -9.50
C LYS A 25 -23.62 -8.88 -9.06
N ALA A 26 -24.39 -9.97 -9.19
CA ALA A 26 -25.78 -10.06 -8.75
C ALA A 26 -25.91 -10.35 -7.24
N VAL A 27 -24.95 -11.07 -6.64
CA VAL A 27 -24.80 -11.24 -5.18
C VAL A 27 -24.42 -9.92 -4.48
N ARG A 28 -23.98 -8.91 -5.26
CA ARG A 28 -23.28 -7.71 -4.81
C ARG A 28 -24.14 -6.55 -4.32
N GLU A 29 -25.47 -6.61 -4.44
CA GLU A 29 -26.35 -5.62 -3.81
C GLU A 29 -26.60 -5.99 -2.34
N GLY A 30 -25.56 -5.90 -1.51
CA GLY A 30 -25.68 -6.08 -0.06
C GLY A 30 -24.58 -6.87 0.64
N GLU A 31 -23.58 -7.40 -0.06
CA GLU A 31 -22.36 -7.85 0.62
C GLU A 31 -21.59 -6.62 1.12
N PRO A 32 -21.44 -6.44 2.45
CA PRO A 32 -20.75 -5.29 2.98
C PRO A 32 -19.30 -5.36 2.51
N TYR A 33 -18.82 -4.31 1.84
CA TYR A 33 -17.45 -4.18 1.36
C TYR A 33 -16.42 -4.56 2.43
N ASP A 34 -16.72 -4.28 3.70
CA ASP A 34 -15.95 -4.65 4.88
C ASP A 34 -15.67 -6.16 4.96
N ARG A 35 -16.65 -7.02 4.67
CA ARG A 35 -16.45 -8.48 4.68
C ARG A 35 -15.53 -8.93 3.57
N ILE A 36 -15.62 -8.31 2.38
CA ILE A 36 -14.74 -8.63 1.26
C ILE A 36 -13.32 -8.19 1.60
N PHE A 37 -13.16 -6.95 2.09
CA PHE A 37 -11.88 -6.38 2.51
C PHE A 37 -11.19 -7.24 3.58
N ASP A 38 -11.93 -7.64 4.61
CA ASP A 38 -11.46 -8.54 5.67
C ASP A 38 -11.12 -9.96 5.19
N SER A 39 -11.70 -10.40 4.08
CA SER A 39 -11.49 -11.73 3.52
C SER A 39 -10.37 -11.78 2.49
N VAL A 40 -9.76 -10.63 2.12
CA VAL A 40 -8.64 -10.61 1.18
C VAL A 40 -7.43 -11.31 1.83
N PRO A 41 -6.84 -12.35 1.20
CA PRO A 41 -5.74 -13.14 1.76
C PRO A 41 -4.36 -12.47 1.61
N VAL A 42 -4.35 -11.14 1.47
CA VAL A 42 -3.16 -10.30 1.34
C VAL A 42 -3.33 -9.14 2.32
N SER A 43 -2.27 -8.77 3.02
CA SER A 43 -2.30 -7.61 3.91
C SER A 43 -2.58 -6.35 3.11
N LEU A 44 -3.62 -5.62 3.55
CA LEU A 44 -4.05 -4.37 2.95
C LEU A 44 -4.25 -3.31 4.02
N GLU A 45 -3.78 -2.12 3.67
CA GLU A 45 -4.04 -0.86 4.34
C GLU A 45 -4.64 0.12 3.32
N VAL A 46 -5.57 0.96 3.74
CA VAL A 46 -6.02 2.12 2.97
C VAL A 46 -5.78 3.36 3.80
N GLY A 47 -5.01 4.31 3.26
CA GLY A 47 -4.66 5.55 3.92
C GLY A 47 -4.97 6.80 3.10
N ASP A 48 -4.88 7.95 3.77
CA ASP A 48 -5.01 9.28 3.15
C ASP A 48 -3.63 9.95 3.06
N TYR A 49 -3.18 10.14 1.81
CA TYR A 49 -1.87 10.68 1.44
C TYR A 49 -2.01 12.10 0.87
N SER A 50 -3.15 12.77 1.06
CA SER A 50 -3.38 14.12 0.57
C SER A 50 -2.40 15.14 1.14
N GLY A 51 -2.01 15.00 2.41
CA GLY A 51 -0.97 15.84 3.01
C GLY A 51 0.39 15.66 2.35
N ILE A 52 0.78 14.43 2.01
CA ILE A 52 2.00 14.15 1.24
C ILE A 52 1.92 14.81 -0.13
N LYS A 53 0.77 14.75 -0.82
CA LYS A 53 0.59 15.41 -2.11
C LYS A 53 0.86 16.91 -2.00
N VAL A 54 0.25 17.57 -1.02
CA VAL A 54 0.43 19.01 -0.78
C VAL A 54 1.91 19.33 -0.50
N PHE A 55 2.59 18.50 0.29
CA PHE A 55 4.02 18.63 0.56
C PHE A 55 4.86 18.57 -0.73
N LEU A 56 4.65 17.56 -1.58
CA LEU A 56 5.38 17.41 -2.83
C LEU A 56 5.06 18.53 -3.85
N ASP A 57 3.80 18.97 -3.92
CA ASP A 57 3.40 20.10 -4.76
C ASP A 57 4.08 21.39 -4.32
N ASN A 58 4.24 21.61 -3.02
CA ASN A 58 4.98 22.76 -2.48
C ASN A 58 6.47 22.69 -2.82
N LEU A 59 7.12 21.53 -2.70
CA LEU A 59 8.51 21.35 -3.13
C LEU A 59 8.68 21.69 -4.62
N ARG A 60 7.76 21.22 -5.47
CA ARG A 60 7.77 21.53 -6.90
C ARG A 60 7.61 23.03 -7.15
N ALA A 61 6.67 23.69 -6.47
CA ALA A 61 6.46 25.12 -6.59
C ALA A 61 7.70 25.94 -6.17
N ASN A 62 8.49 25.40 -5.24
CA ASN A 62 9.76 25.97 -4.80
C ASN A 62 10.96 25.61 -5.69
N GLY A 63 10.74 24.94 -6.82
CA GLY A 63 11.76 24.69 -7.84
C GLY A 63 12.43 23.32 -7.80
N VAL A 64 11.97 22.39 -6.95
CA VAL A 64 12.42 21.00 -7.01
C VAL A 64 11.92 20.36 -8.31
N GLN A 65 12.85 19.97 -9.18
CA GLN A 65 12.56 19.31 -10.46
C GLN A 65 12.96 17.84 -10.46
N ASP A 66 14.10 17.50 -9.85
CA ASP A 66 14.56 16.14 -9.67
C ASP A 66 14.36 15.75 -8.20
N PHE A 67 13.24 15.08 -7.93
CA PHE A 67 12.89 14.62 -6.59
C PHE A 67 13.85 13.53 -6.08
N GLY A 68 14.40 12.71 -6.97
CA GLY A 68 15.35 11.67 -6.57
C GLY A 68 16.67 12.28 -6.08
N ALA A 69 17.20 13.27 -6.82
CA ALA A 69 18.36 14.03 -6.38
C ALA A 69 18.08 14.80 -5.09
N TYR A 70 16.92 15.49 -5.02
CA TYR A 70 16.53 16.27 -3.85
C TYR A 70 16.47 15.42 -2.57
N PHE A 71 15.76 14.29 -2.59
CA PHE A 71 15.66 13.43 -1.41
C PHE A 71 16.97 12.70 -1.07
N GLY A 72 17.84 12.49 -2.06
CA GLY A 72 19.20 12.01 -1.81
C GLY A 72 20.08 13.02 -1.06
N GLU A 73 19.91 14.32 -1.34
CA GLU A 73 20.59 15.41 -0.63
C GLU A 73 19.90 15.80 0.68
N HIS A 74 18.59 15.58 0.78
CA HIS A 74 17.71 15.97 1.89
C HIS A 74 16.91 14.78 2.45
N PRO A 75 17.56 13.77 3.06
CA PRO A 75 16.85 12.62 3.62
C PRO A 75 15.88 12.99 4.77
N GLU A 76 16.10 14.13 5.44
CA GLU A 76 15.19 14.69 6.43
C GLU A 76 13.83 15.09 5.84
N ALA A 77 13.79 15.55 4.59
CA ALA A 77 12.56 15.94 3.91
C ALA A 77 11.67 14.73 3.63
N ILE A 78 12.25 13.52 3.53
CA ILE A 78 11.47 12.29 3.41
C ILE A 78 10.69 12.04 4.70
N ARG A 79 11.37 12.18 5.86
CA ARG A 79 10.75 11.98 7.17
C ARG A 79 9.68 13.02 7.46
N GLU A 80 9.92 14.28 7.09
CA GLU A 80 8.90 15.34 7.13
C GLU A 80 7.69 14.98 6.26
N GLY A 81 7.93 14.53 5.03
CA GLY A 81 6.89 14.06 4.12
C GLY A 81 6.03 12.95 4.72
N ILE A 82 6.65 11.94 5.34
CA ILE A 82 5.92 10.85 6.03
C ILE A 82 5.01 11.41 7.12
N GLY A 83 5.46 12.41 7.87
CA GLY A 83 4.66 13.08 8.92
C GLY A 83 3.43 13.83 8.42
N HIS A 84 3.28 14.04 7.10
CA HIS A 84 2.08 14.61 6.50
C HIS A 84 1.01 13.56 6.14
N MET A 85 1.28 12.27 6.35
CA MET A 85 0.27 11.21 6.19
C MET A 85 -0.78 11.30 7.30
N SER A 86 -2.06 11.16 6.96
CA SER A 86 -3.14 11.24 7.94
C SER A 86 -3.43 9.88 8.56
N GLU A 87 -3.34 9.80 9.88
CA GLU A 87 -3.64 8.57 10.64
C GLU A 87 -5.14 8.36 10.91
N GLU A 88 -5.98 9.37 10.66
CA GLU A 88 -7.42 9.33 11.01
C GLU A 88 -8.25 8.42 10.08
N VAL A 89 -7.74 8.11 8.89
CA VAL A 89 -8.52 7.47 7.81
C VAL A 89 -8.04 6.05 7.52
N PHE A 90 -7.16 5.50 8.35
CA PHE A 90 -6.62 4.17 8.10
C PHE A 90 -7.66 3.05 8.23
N LEU A 91 -7.71 2.20 7.21
CA LEU A 91 -8.43 0.93 7.22
C LEU A 91 -7.42 -0.20 7.07
N HIS A 92 -7.42 -1.15 8.02
CA HIS A 92 -6.58 -2.34 7.98
C HIS A 92 -7.46 -3.58 7.85
N ASN A 93 -7.07 -4.51 6.97
CA ASN A 93 -7.73 -5.81 6.92
C ASN A 93 -7.11 -6.80 7.93
N LYS A 94 -7.72 -7.99 8.04
CA LYS A 94 -7.27 -9.02 8.97
C LYS A 94 -5.85 -9.51 8.73
N GLU A 95 -5.42 -9.58 7.47
CA GLU A 95 -4.06 -10.01 7.14
C GLU A 95 -3.02 -8.97 7.57
N PHE A 96 -3.31 -7.67 7.43
CA PHE A 96 -2.46 -6.60 7.94
C PHE A 96 -2.31 -6.72 9.45
N LEU A 97 -3.42 -6.75 10.18
CA LEU A 97 -3.42 -6.85 11.64
C LEU A 97 -2.69 -8.10 12.13
N SER A 98 -2.83 -9.23 11.41
CA SER A 98 -2.11 -10.46 11.73
C SER A 98 -0.59 -10.34 11.55
N ILE A 99 -0.10 -9.62 10.54
CA ILE A 99 1.35 -9.44 10.31
C ILE A 99 1.94 -8.58 11.43
N TYR A 100 1.26 -7.49 11.77
CA TYR A 100 1.72 -6.53 12.78
C TYR A 100 1.37 -6.93 14.22
N GLN A 101 0.74 -8.09 14.41
CA GLN A 101 0.37 -8.67 15.71
C GLN A 101 -0.61 -7.81 16.53
N SER A 102 -1.50 -7.10 15.85
CA SER A 102 -2.57 -6.31 16.48
C SER A 102 -3.92 -7.01 16.33
N ASN A 103 -4.84 -6.80 17.27
CA ASN A 103 -6.18 -7.39 17.21
C ASN A 103 -7.21 -6.47 16.53
N SER A 104 -6.87 -5.19 16.33
CA SER A 104 -7.74 -4.21 15.67
C SER A 104 -6.95 -3.02 15.12
N THR A 105 -7.55 -2.27 14.20
CA THR A 105 -7.02 -0.97 13.75
C THR A 105 -6.82 0.01 14.91
N GLU A 106 -7.76 0.06 15.84
CA GLU A 106 -7.68 0.95 17.01
C GLU A 106 -6.48 0.61 17.90
N GLU A 107 -6.24 -0.68 18.16
CA GLU A 107 -5.07 -1.13 18.90
C GLU A 107 -3.77 -0.79 18.17
N PHE A 108 -3.69 -1.09 16.87
CA PHE A 108 -2.52 -0.76 16.06
C PHE A 108 -2.21 0.74 16.12
N LEU A 109 -3.21 1.60 15.88
CA LEU A 109 -3.04 3.06 15.92
C LEU A 109 -2.65 3.56 17.32
N ASN A 110 -3.18 2.95 18.38
CA ASN A 110 -2.81 3.31 19.76
C ASN A 110 -1.38 2.89 20.09
N ASP A 111 -0.93 1.73 19.64
CA ASP A 111 0.41 1.23 19.89
C ASP A 111 1.47 1.99 19.08
N THR A 112 1.10 2.48 17.89
CA THR A 112 1.94 3.35 17.06
C THR A 112 1.76 4.84 17.37
N ALA A 113 0.88 5.20 18.30
CA ALA A 113 0.62 6.60 18.64
C ALA A 113 1.88 7.26 19.20
N GLY A 114 2.22 8.43 18.64
CA GLY A 114 3.39 9.20 19.08
C GLY A 114 4.73 8.67 18.59
N VAL A 115 4.74 7.66 17.71
CA VAL A 115 5.94 7.27 16.96
C VAL A 115 6.17 8.33 15.88
N ASP A 116 7.17 9.19 16.12
CA ASP A 116 7.47 10.31 15.24
C ASP A 116 8.51 9.93 14.18
N PRO A 117 8.20 10.06 12.87
CA PRO A 117 9.13 9.80 11.77
C PRO A 117 10.46 10.55 11.88
N MET A 118 10.49 11.69 12.56
CA MET A 118 11.69 12.51 12.74
C MET A 118 12.60 11.99 13.85
N THR A 119 12.05 11.37 14.90
CA THR A 119 12.80 11.07 16.12
C THR A 119 12.87 9.58 16.46
N ASP A 120 11.89 8.77 16.06
CA ASP A 120 11.86 7.34 16.36
C ASP A 120 12.50 6.51 15.24
N LYS A 121 13.78 6.19 15.41
CA LYS A 121 14.54 5.33 14.49
C LYS A 121 14.35 3.83 14.73
N THR A 122 13.59 3.43 15.75
CA THR A 122 13.32 2.01 16.00
C THR A 122 12.27 1.49 15.02
N VAL A 123 11.27 2.32 14.73
CA VAL A 123 10.23 2.09 13.72
C VAL A 123 10.62 2.69 12.37
N TYR A 124 10.89 4.00 12.33
CA TYR A 124 11.27 4.71 11.09
C TYR A 124 12.77 4.58 10.85
N THR A 125 13.21 3.35 10.57
CA THR A 125 14.59 3.06 10.18
C THR A 125 14.96 3.79 8.88
N ASP A 126 16.25 3.98 8.64
CA ASP A 126 16.69 4.66 7.41
C ASP A 126 16.31 3.86 6.14
N ASP A 127 16.23 2.52 6.22
CA ASP A 127 15.75 1.64 5.13
C ASP A 127 14.27 1.87 4.83
N PHE A 128 13.44 1.86 5.87
CA PHE A 128 12.01 2.14 5.76
C PHE A 128 11.75 3.54 5.19
N CYS A 129 12.39 4.58 5.74
CA CYS A 129 12.29 5.92 5.18
C CYS A 129 12.80 5.99 3.73
N GLY A 130 13.85 5.24 3.38
CA GLY A 130 14.35 5.13 2.00
C GLY A 130 13.26 4.72 1.02
N SER A 131 12.45 3.72 1.36
CA SER A 131 11.32 3.28 0.51
C SER A 131 10.28 4.39 0.26
N PHE A 132 10.04 5.26 1.24
CA PHE A 132 9.20 6.45 1.05
C PHE A 132 9.87 7.50 0.14
N GLY A 133 11.19 7.65 0.17
CA GLY A 133 11.90 8.51 -0.78
C GLY A 133 11.74 8.05 -2.22
N GLU A 134 11.81 6.73 -2.46
CA GLU A 134 11.52 6.14 -3.77
C GLU A 134 10.06 6.35 -4.18
N LEU A 135 9.11 6.11 -3.25
CA LEU A 135 7.68 6.34 -3.46
C LEU A 135 7.41 7.81 -3.83
N PHE A 136 7.89 8.76 -3.04
CA PHE A 136 7.68 10.20 -3.28
C PHE A 136 8.23 10.61 -4.64
N THR A 137 9.41 10.09 -5.02
CA THR A 137 9.98 10.33 -6.34
C THR A 137 9.09 9.78 -7.45
N ALA A 138 8.58 8.55 -7.30
CA ALA A 138 7.70 7.93 -8.27
C ALA A 138 6.38 8.71 -8.44
N LEU A 139 5.71 9.02 -7.32
CA LEU A 139 4.44 9.74 -7.34
C LEU A 139 4.59 11.18 -7.85
N ALA A 140 5.66 11.88 -7.45
CA ALA A 140 5.98 13.20 -8.00
C ALA A 140 6.13 13.13 -9.54
N ASN A 141 6.74 12.08 -10.07
CA ASN A 141 6.88 11.88 -11.52
C ASN A 141 5.58 11.41 -12.21
N GLY A 142 4.45 11.39 -11.51
CA GLY A 142 3.14 11.06 -12.06
C GLY A 142 2.80 9.58 -12.04
N ALA A 143 3.59 8.74 -11.36
CA ALA A 143 3.18 7.36 -11.12
C ALA A 143 1.95 7.33 -10.21
N THR A 144 1.03 6.40 -10.48
CA THR A 144 -0.12 6.13 -9.61
C THR A 144 0.01 4.81 -8.85
N ARG A 145 1.08 4.05 -9.14
CA ARG A 145 1.43 2.79 -8.49
C ARG A 145 2.93 2.64 -8.41
N PHE A 146 3.43 2.20 -7.27
CA PHE A 146 4.85 1.96 -7.01
C PHE A 146 5.02 0.72 -6.14
N SER A 147 6.06 -0.08 -6.38
CA SER A 147 6.43 -1.23 -5.55
C SER A 147 7.93 -1.21 -5.27
N THR A 148 8.31 -1.55 -4.05
CA THR A 148 9.70 -1.71 -3.63
C THR A 148 9.83 -2.76 -2.53
N TYR A 149 11.06 -3.07 -2.15
CA TYR A 149 11.38 -3.99 -1.06
C TYR A 149 11.93 -3.21 0.12
N THR A 150 11.42 -3.52 1.32
CA THR A 150 11.82 -2.80 2.53
C THR A 150 11.84 -3.73 3.74
N THR A 151 12.47 -3.27 4.81
CA THR A 151 12.44 -3.91 6.12
C THR A 151 11.35 -3.27 6.98
N GLU A 152 10.32 -4.05 7.26
CA GLU A 152 9.22 -3.69 8.14
C GLU A 152 9.55 -4.06 9.59
N THR A 153 8.97 -3.33 10.55
CA THR A 153 9.05 -3.63 11.98
C THR A 153 7.63 -3.84 12.49
N ILE A 154 7.39 -4.92 13.24
CA ILE A 154 6.09 -5.13 13.88
C ILE A 154 5.95 -4.21 15.11
N VAL A 155 4.76 -4.19 15.70
CA VAL A 155 4.39 -3.29 16.82
C VAL A 155 5.28 -3.45 18.07
N ASP A 156 5.99 -4.58 18.24
CA ASP A 156 6.94 -4.76 19.35
C ASP A 156 8.23 -3.93 19.23
N ASN A 157 8.41 -3.18 18.12
CA ASN A 157 9.55 -2.32 17.79
C ASN A 157 10.92 -3.03 17.80
N THR A 158 10.95 -4.36 17.78
CA THR A 158 12.18 -5.16 17.87
C THR A 158 12.26 -6.24 16.80
N THR A 159 11.13 -6.82 16.41
CA THR A 159 11.04 -7.86 15.40
C THR A 159 10.88 -7.25 14.03
N ARG A 160 11.78 -7.62 13.12
CA ARG A 160 11.85 -7.10 11.75
C ARG A 160 11.69 -8.21 10.73
N PHE A 161 11.09 -7.88 9.59
CA PHE A 161 10.93 -8.80 8.47
C PHE A 161 11.10 -8.05 7.15
N GLN A 162 11.48 -8.79 6.10
CA GLN A 162 11.56 -8.22 4.75
C GLN A 162 10.23 -8.43 4.03
N ALA A 163 9.78 -7.39 3.34
CA ALA A 163 8.53 -7.40 2.60
C ALA A 163 8.65 -6.70 1.25
N GLU A 164 7.80 -7.11 0.31
CA GLU A 164 7.42 -6.27 -0.82
C GLU A 164 6.29 -5.34 -0.36
N VAL A 165 6.45 -4.04 -0.60
CA VAL A 165 5.41 -3.05 -0.33
C VAL A 165 5.01 -2.39 -1.63
N THR A 166 3.71 -2.38 -1.90
CA THR A 166 3.13 -1.71 -3.08
C THR A 166 2.14 -0.67 -2.63
N TRP A 167 2.29 0.56 -3.13
CA TRP A 167 1.30 1.63 -3.03
C TRP A 167 0.57 1.76 -4.35
N SER A 168 -0.73 1.99 -4.30
CA SER A 168 -1.56 2.30 -5.46
C SER A 168 -2.62 3.33 -5.10
N ILE A 169 -2.65 4.44 -5.83
CA ILE A 169 -3.73 5.42 -5.70
C ILE A 169 -5.01 4.78 -6.25
N VAL A 170 -6.11 4.91 -5.51
CA VAL A 170 -7.42 4.41 -5.95
C VAL A 170 -7.91 5.25 -7.12
N SER A 171 -8.48 4.59 -8.14
CA SER A 171 -9.00 5.30 -9.30
C SER A 171 -10.10 6.30 -8.91
N GLY A 172 -9.99 7.53 -9.42
CA GLY A 172 -10.82 8.68 -9.02
C GLY A 172 -10.17 9.58 -7.96
N TYR A 173 -9.04 9.18 -7.39
CA TYR A 173 -8.29 9.95 -6.38
C TYR A 173 -6.89 10.37 -6.85
N GLU A 174 -6.58 10.26 -8.14
CA GLU A 174 -5.26 10.57 -8.71
C GLU A 174 -4.83 12.03 -8.47
N ASP A 175 -5.80 12.95 -8.38
CA ASP A 175 -5.57 14.38 -8.16
C ASP A 175 -5.51 14.78 -6.67
N THR A 176 -5.95 13.93 -5.74
CA THR A 176 -6.05 14.28 -4.31
C THR A 176 -5.23 13.39 -3.40
N TRP A 177 -5.04 12.11 -3.78
CA TRP A 177 -4.37 11.06 -2.99
C TRP A 177 -5.05 10.75 -1.66
N GLU A 178 -6.32 11.14 -1.50
CA GLU A 178 -7.09 10.86 -0.28
C GLU A 178 -7.32 9.35 -0.07
N ARG A 179 -7.12 8.52 -1.11
CA ARG A 179 -7.25 7.07 -1.03
C ARG A 179 -6.07 6.40 -1.72
N VAL A 180 -5.16 5.87 -0.92
CA VAL A 180 -4.05 5.03 -1.35
C VAL A 180 -4.19 3.67 -0.70
N VAL A 181 -4.16 2.61 -1.51
CA VAL A 181 -4.11 1.22 -1.04
C VAL A 181 -2.65 0.82 -0.95
N VAL A 182 -2.26 0.27 0.19
CA VAL A 182 -0.94 -0.30 0.44
C VAL A 182 -1.10 -1.80 0.65
N SER A 183 -0.25 -2.59 0.01
CA SER A 183 -0.13 -4.02 0.29
C SER A 183 1.26 -4.36 0.79
N VAL A 184 1.34 -5.12 1.88
CA VAL A 184 2.59 -5.58 2.47
C VAL A 184 2.67 -7.10 2.35
N ILE A 185 3.67 -7.62 1.66
CA ILE A 185 3.82 -9.07 1.44
C ILE A 185 5.17 -9.53 2.02
N PRO A 186 5.18 -10.18 3.19
CA PRO A 186 6.39 -10.77 3.77
C PRO A 186 7.04 -11.79 2.82
N PHE A 187 8.37 -11.78 2.75
CA PHE A 187 9.11 -12.65 1.82
C PHE A 187 8.93 -14.15 2.08
N ASP A 188 8.74 -14.54 3.34
CA ASP A 188 8.44 -15.92 3.73
C ASP A 188 7.07 -16.39 3.21
N ARG A 189 6.16 -15.48 2.89
CA ARG A 189 4.87 -15.76 2.23
C ARG A 189 4.93 -15.72 0.70
N ILE A 190 5.98 -15.16 0.11
CA ILE A 190 6.20 -15.12 -1.36
C ILE A 190 6.77 -16.45 -1.88
N ARG A 191 7.46 -17.22 -1.03
CA ARG A 191 7.99 -18.53 -1.40
C ARG A 191 7.05 -19.64 -0.96
N LEU A 192 6.48 -20.37 -1.93
CA LEU A 192 5.92 -21.70 -1.64
C LEU A 192 7.02 -22.54 -0.97
N PRO A 193 6.71 -23.30 0.09
CA PRO A 193 7.65 -24.26 0.63
C PRO A 193 8.08 -25.22 -0.49
N ALA A 194 9.39 -25.44 -0.60
CA ALA A 194 10.01 -26.33 -1.57
C ALA A 194 9.58 -27.79 -1.36
#